data_AF-X1NRE9-F1
#
_entry.id   AF-X1NRE9-F1
#
_cell.length_a   1.000
_cell.length_b   1.000
_cell.length_c   1.000
_cell.angle_alpha   90.00
_cell.angle_beta   90.00
_cell.angle_gamma   90.00
#
_symmetry.space_group_name_H-M   'P 1'
#
loop_
_entity.id
_entity.type
_entity.pdbx_description
1 polymer ?
#
loop_
_entity_poly.entity_id
_entity_poly.type
_entity_poly.pdbx_seq_one_letter_code
_entity_poly.pdbx_strand_id
1 'polypeptide(L)'
;MVARDSAGILLSFEDELWQSSPHTIKARVYYATKWLRFANCPPDKWDRALVIRFMRSMEDEGYAKGAQRTIFQIVKRVFDAAQVPWPMGKRAAPKIQPSDVVKPALEPGEVGAMVEAAKNGTLASDEAAFLALSITYGLRCEELIRV
;
A
#
# COMPACT_ATOMS: atom_id res chain seq x y z
N MET A 1 -12.76 -14.89 -27.72
CA MET A 1 -11.91 -14.48 -26.59
C MET A 1 -11.76 -15.70 -25.69
N VAL A 2 -10.56 -16.25 -25.55
CA VAL A 2 -10.33 -17.41 -24.65
C VAL A 2 -10.39 -16.89 -23.21
N ALA A 3 -11.26 -17.47 -22.38
CA ALA A 3 -11.31 -17.11 -20.96
C ALA A 3 -9.97 -17.48 -20.32
N ARG A 4 -9.18 -16.48 -19.92
CA ARG A 4 -7.97 -16.72 -19.13
C ARG A 4 -8.39 -17.15 -17.73
N ASP A 5 -7.74 -18.20 -17.23
CA ASP A 5 -7.90 -18.62 -15.85
C ASP A 5 -7.18 -17.65 -14.90
N SER A 6 -7.44 -17.77 -13.60
CA SER A 6 -6.83 -16.89 -12.59
C SER A 6 -5.30 -16.94 -12.59
N ALA A 7 -4.71 -18.09 -12.94
CA ALA A 7 -3.26 -18.26 -13.02
C ALA A 7 -2.66 -17.45 -14.17
N GLY A 8 -3.24 -17.54 -15.38
CA GLY A 8 -2.79 -16.78 -16.54
C GLY A 8 -2.95 -15.26 -16.37
N ILE A 9 -4.00 -14.82 -15.66
CA ILE A 9 -4.19 -13.40 -15.32
C ILE A 9 -3.10 -12.93 -14.36
N LEU A 10 -2.80 -13.73 -13.33
CA LEU A 10 -1.80 -13.36 -12.34
C LEU A 10 -0.39 -13.27 -12.94
N LEU A 11 -0.03 -14.20 -13.83
CA LEU A 11 1.23 -14.16 -14.58
C LEU A 11 1.33 -12.89 -15.43
N SER A 12 0.28 -12.57 -16.19
CA SER A 12 0.27 -11.33 -16.99
C SER A 12 0.39 -10.08 -16.11
N PHE A 13 -0.30 -10.07 -14.96
CA PHE A 13 -0.22 -8.98 -14.00
C PHE A 13 1.18 -8.84 -13.39
N GLU A 14 1.87 -9.94 -13.09
CA GLU A 14 3.23 -9.95 -12.55
C GLU A 14 4.24 -9.45 -13.58
N ASP A 15 4.10 -9.86 -14.85
CA ASP A 15 4.94 -9.37 -15.95
C ASP A 15 4.87 -7.84 -16.09
N GLU A 16 3.70 -7.22 -15.89
CA GLU A 16 3.57 -5.75 -15.90
C GLU A 16 4.26 -5.05 -14.71
N LEU A 17 4.75 -5.79 -13.72
CA LEU A 17 5.43 -5.26 -12.55
C LEU A 17 6.95 -5.34 -12.65
N TRP A 18 7.52 -5.70 -13.80
CA TRP A 18 8.96 -5.92 -13.98
C TRP A 18 9.87 -4.77 -13.55
N GLN A 19 9.41 -3.52 -13.60
CA GLN A 19 10.17 -2.34 -13.14
C GLN A 19 10.01 -2.04 -11.64
N SER A 20 9.13 -2.76 -10.94
CA SER A 20 8.81 -2.50 -9.54
C SER A 20 9.83 -3.17 -8.62
N SER A 21 10.03 -2.62 -7.41
CA SER A 21 10.88 -3.27 -6.41
C SER A 21 10.28 -4.62 -5.96
N PRO A 22 11.11 -5.59 -5.51
CA PRO A 22 10.62 -6.89 -5.03
C PRO A 22 9.54 -6.79 -3.94
N HIS A 23 9.70 -5.84 -3.02
CA HIS A 23 8.71 -5.55 -1.99
C HIS A 23 7.36 -5.12 -2.59
N THR A 24 7.40 -4.23 -3.60
CA THR A 24 6.21 -3.74 -4.30
C THR A 24 5.54 -4.86 -5.09
N ILE A 25 6.31 -5.70 -5.78
CA ILE A 25 5.81 -6.87 -6.51
C ILE A 25 5.06 -7.79 -5.55
N LYS A 26 5.72 -8.20 -4.46
CA LYS A 26 5.13 -9.08 -3.45
C LYS A 26 3.81 -8.55 -2.89
N ALA A 27 3.78 -7.26 -2.51
CA ALA A 27 2.57 -6.63 -1.98
C ALA A 27 1.44 -6.59 -3.03
N ARG A 28 1.74 -6.24 -4.28
CA ARG A 28 0.74 -6.16 -5.36
C ARG A 28 0.20 -7.53 -5.76
N VAL A 29 1.08 -8.52 -5.91
CA VAL A 29 0.72 -9.91 -6.22
C VAL A 29 -0.17 -10.50 -5.11
N TYR A 30 0.13 -10.21 -3.84
CA TYR A 30 -0.72 -10.62 -2.72
C TYR A 30 -2.16 -10.12 -2.88
N TYR A 31 -2.35 -8.82 -3.14
CA TYR A 31 -3.70 -8.25 -3.28
C TYR A 31 -4.39 -8.64 -4.59
N ALA A 32 -3.65 -8.81 -5.68
CA ALA A 32 -4.19 -9.34 -6.93
C ALA A 32 -4.71 -10.77 -6.72
N THR A 33 -3.93 -11.62 -6.04
CA THR A 33 -4.34 -12.99 -5.67
C THR A 33 -5.58 -12.97 -4.77
N LYS A 34 -5.62 -12.07 -3.79
CA LYS A 34 -6.77 -11.90 -2.90
C LYS A 34 -8.05 -11.54 -3.67
N TRP A 35 -7.95 -10.62 -4.64
CA TRP A 35 -9.04 -10.28 -5.54
C TRP A 35 -9.50 -11.49 -6.37
N LEU A 36 -8.58 -12.20 -7.03
CA LEU A 36 -8.93 -13.35 -7.89
C LEU A 36 -9.63 -14.45 -7.09
N ARG A 37 -9.17 -14.71 -5.85
CA ARG A 37 -9.82 -15.64 -4.93
C ARG A 37 -11.21 -15.16 -4.49
N PHE A 38 -11.36 -13.86 -4.20
CA PHE A 38 -12.65 -13.29 -3.84
C PHE A 38 -13.65 -13.33 -4.99
N ALA A 39 -13.19 -13.01 -6.21
CA ALA A 39 -14.02 -13.01 -7.41
C ALA A 39 -14.60 -14.40 -7.67
N ASN A 40 -13.76 -15.44 -7.55
CA ASN A 40 -14.13 -16.85 -7.69
C ASN A 40 -15.05 -17.16 -8.88
N CYS A 41 -14.89 -16.39 -9.96
CA CYS A 41 -15.67 -16.51 -11.19
C CYS A 41 -14.84 -16.00 -12.36
N PRO A 42 -15.18 -16.40 -13.60
CA PRO A 42 -14.40 -16.00 -14.76
C PRO A 42 -14.54 -14.49 -15.06
N PRO A 43 -13.58 -13.87 -15.76
CA PRO A 43 -13.51 -12.41 -15.94
C PRO A 43 -14.71 -11.76 -16.63
N ASP A 44 -15.44 -12.50 -17.46
CA ASP A 44 -16.66 -12.04 -18.14
C ASP A 44 -17.81 -11.72 -17.16
N LYS A 45 -17.74 -12.26 -15.93
CA LYS A 45 -18.71 -12.00 -14.85
C LYS A 45 -18.26 -10.88 -13.90
N TRP A 46 -17.09 -10.28 -14.12
CA TRP A 46 -16.59 -9.23 -13.24
C TRP A 46 -17.32 -7.92 -13.53
N ASP A 47 -18.21 -7.55 -12.61
CA ASP A 47 -19.03 -6.36 -12.71
C ASP A 47 -18.75 -5.34 -11.59
N ARG A 48 -19.44 -4.20 -11.68
CA ARG A 48 -19.37 -3.14 -10.67
C ARG A 48 -19.77 -3.64 -9.28
N ALA A 49 -20.76 -4.53 -9.18
CA ALA A 49 -21.25 -5.02 -7.91
C ALA A 49 -20.19 -5.89 -7.20
N LEU A 50 -19.48 -6.72 -7.95
CA LEU A 50 -18.40 -7.56 -7.44
C LEU A 50 -17.25 -6.72 -6.87
N VAL A 51 -16.83 -5.67 -7.59
CA VAL A 51 -15.80 -4.74 -7.11
C VAL A 51 -16.25 -4.04 -5.82
N ILE A 52 -17.51 -3.57 -5.75
CA ILE A 52 -18.05 -2.93 -4.55
C ILE A 52 -18.07 -3.91 -3.36
N ARG A 53 -18.51 -5.16 -3.56
CA ARG A 53 -18.51 -6.18 -2.51
C ARG A 53 -17.09 -6.46 -1.99
N PHE A 54 -16.12 -6.54 -2.88
CA PHE A 54 -14.71 -6.73 -2.48
C PHE A 54 -14.18 -5.53 -1.68
N MET A 55 -14.47 -4.31 -2.12
CA MET A 55 -14.02 -3.12 -1.38
C MET A 55 -14.66 -3.03 0.00
N ARG A 56 -15.93 -3.43 0.14
CA ARG A 56 -16.61 -3.54 1.44
C ARG A 56 -15.97 -4.60 2.32
N SER A 57 -15.63 -5.78 1.78
CA SER A 57 -14.97 -6.80 2.59
C SER A 57 -13.59 -6.34 3.08
N MET A 58 -12.85 -5.53 2.31
CA MET A 58 -11.61 -4.91 2.80
C MET A 58 -11.87 -3.92 3.94
N GLU A 59 -12.98 -3.18 3.88
CA GLU A 59 -13.39 -2.28 4.95
C GLU A 59 -13.78 -3.05 6.22
N ASP A 60 -14.55 -4.14 6.07
CA ASP A 60 -14.97 -5.01 7.18
C ASP A 60 -13.78 -5.71 7.85
N GLU A 61 -12.72 -6.01 7.07
CA GLU A 61 -11.44 -6.52 7.58
C GLU A 61 -10.57 -5.43 8.27
N GLY A 62 -11.03 -4.17 8.32
CA GLY A 62 -10.35 -3.09 9.01
C GLY A 62 -9.21 -2.43 8.23
N TYR A 63 -9.16 -2.58 6.90
CA TYR A 63 -8.12 -1.92 6.10
C TYR A 63 -8.31 -0.40 6.14
N ALA A 64 -7.22 0.33 6.39
CA ALA A 64 -7.21 1.80 6.31
C ALA A 64 -7.61 2.29 4.90
N LYS A 65 -8.25 3.47 4.81
CA LYS A 65 -8.72 4.04 3.53
C LYS A 65 -7.60 4.23 2.50
N GLY A 66 -6.39 4.56 2.95
CA GLY A 66 -5.20 4.60 2.11
C GLY A 66 -4.86 3.25 1.47
N ALA A 67 -4.88 2.18 2.28
CA ALA A 67 -4.67 0.81 1.79
C ALA A 67 -5.77 0.39 0.82
N GLN A 68 -7.04 0.66 1.15
CA GLN A 68 -8.18 0.40 0.26
C GLN A 68 -8.00 1.09 -1.10
N ARG A 69 -7.53 2.35 -1.13
CA ARG A 69 -7.25 3.06 -2.39
C ARG A 69 -6.15 2.37 -3.21
N THR A 70 -5.08 1.92 -2.57
CA THR A 70 -4.00 1.17 -3.24
C THR A 70 -4.52 -0.15 -3.80
N ILE A 71 -5.28 -0.90 -3.00
CA ILE A 71 -5.90 -2.17 -3.41
C ILE A 71 -6.84 -1.95 -4.60
N PHE A 72 -7.66 -0.91 -4.58
CA PHE A 72 -8.54 -0.56 -5.70
C PHE A 72 -7.78 -0.35 -7.02
N GLN A 73 -6.61 0.31 -6.98
CA GLN A 73 -5.77 0.48 -8.17
C GLN A 73 -5.13 -0.84 -8.62
N ILE A 74 -4.76 -1.71 -7.69
CA ILE A 74 -4.28 -3.06 -7.99
C ILE A 74 -5.37 -3.86 -8.69
N VAL A 75 -6.59 -3.87 -8.17
CA VAL A 75 -7.74 -4.56 -8.78
C VAL A 75 -7.97 -4.03 -10.19
N LYS A 76 -7.95 -2.71 -10.40
CA LYS A 76 -8.07 -2.14 -11.75
C LYS A 76 -7.02 -2.71 -12.71
N ARG A 77 -5.76 -2.78 -12.29
CA ARG A 77 -4.70 -3.36 -13.11
C ARG A 77 -4.89 -4.86 -13.37
N VAL A 78 -5.54 -5.60 -12.46
CA VAL A 78 -5.93 -6.99 -12.73
C VAL A 78 -6.98 -7.08 -13.85
N PHE A 79 -7.91 -6.12 -13.95
CA PHE A 79 -8.83 -6.04 -15.10
C PHE A 79 -8.07 -5.77 -16.40
N ASP A 80 -7.10 -4.86 -16.37
CA ASP A 80 -6.24 -4.56 -17.52
C ASP A 80 -5.48 -5.83 -17.98
N ALA A 81 -4.86 -6.56 -17.05
CA ALA A 81 -4.16 -7.83 -17.31
C ALA A 81 -5.08 -8.97 -17.80
N ALA A 82 -6.33 -8.98 -17.32
CA ALA A 82 -7.37 -9.90 -17.78
C ALA A 82 -8.03 -9.48 -19.10
N GLN A 83 -7.65 -8.32 -19.65
CA GLN A 83 -8.20 -7.74 -20.88
C GLN A 83 -9.72 -7.55 -20.83
N VAL A 84 -10.26 -7.19 -19.66
CA VAL A 84 -11.68 -6.92 -19.45
C VAL A 84 -11.93 -5.44 -19.13
N PRO A 85 -13.03 -4.85 -19.63
CA PRO A 85 -13.33 -3.46 -19.37
C PRO A 85 -13.51 -3.17 -17.88
N TRP A 86 -12.84 -2.12 -17.38
CA TRP A 86 -12.99 -1.68 -16.01
C TRP A 86 -14.41 -1.12 -15.74
N PRO A 87 -15.18 -1.69 -14.79
CA PRO A 87 -16.60 -1.35 -14.62
C PRO A 87 -16.83 -0.11 -13.76
N MET A 88 -15.78 0.49 -13.19
CA MET A 88 -15.92 1.63 -12.27
C MET A 88 -15.56 2.95 -12.97
N GLY A 89 -16.34 4.00 -12.70
CA GLY A 89 -16.03 5.35 -13.18
C GLY A 89 -14.82 5.98 -12.49
N LYS A 90 -14.28 7.06 -13.07
CA LYS A 90 -13.12 7.80 -12.53
C LYS A 90 -13.29 8.25 -11.06
N ARG A 91 -14.53 8.50 -10.63
CA ARG A 91 -14.87 8.98 -9.27
C ARG A 91 -15.15 7.88 -8.24
N ALA A 92 -15.00 6.61 -8.63
CA ALA A 92 -15.35 5.47 -7.79
C ALA A 92 -14.22 5.02 -6.85
N ALA A 93 -13.01 5.55 -7.01
CA ALA A 93 -11.90 5.24 -6.11
C ALA A 93 -12.23 5.67 -4.67
N PRO A 94 -11.82 4.90 -3.65
CA PRO A 94 -11.97 5.29 -2.25
C PRO A 94 -11.39 6.70 -2.02
N LYS A 95 -12.23 7.58 -1.47
CA LYS A 95 -11.82 8.94 -1.11
C LYS A 95 -11.17 8.88 0.26
N ILE A 96 -9.97 9.42 0.35
CA ILE A 96 -9.26 9.61 1.61
C ILE A 96 -9.60 11.02 2.08
N GLN A 97 -10.30 11.13 3.19
CA GLN A 97 -10.57 12.41 3.84
C GLN A 97 -9.35 12.81 4.68
N PRO A 98 -9.14 14.11 4.96
CA PRO A 98 -8.08 14.55 5.87
C PRO A 98 -8.15 13.87 7.25
N SER A 99 -9.36 13.60 7.74
CA SER A 99 -9.60 12.87 8.99
C SER A 99 -9.13 11.41 8.97
N ASP A 100 -8.98 10.80 7.78
CA ASP A 100 -8.52 9.42 7.64
C ASP A 100 -6.99 9.30 7.78
N VAL A 101 -6.28 10.44 7.78
CA VAL A 101 -4.82 10.50 7.79
C VAL A 101 -4.37 10.98 9.17
N VAL A 102 -4.12 10.02 10.06
CA VAL A 102 -3.47 10.30 11.34
C VAL A 102 -1.96 10.39 11.11
N LYS A 103 -1.40 11.58 11.25
CA LYS A 103 0.05 11.81 11.27
C LYS A 103 0.44 12.19 12.70
N PRO A 104 0.72 11.21 13.58
CA PRO A 104 1.24 11.54 14.89
C PRO A 104 2.59 12.26 14.69
N ALA A 105 2.71 13.44 15.29
CA ALA A 105 3.95 14.19 15.35
C ALA A 105 4.35 14.28 16.82
N LEU A 106 5.66 14.22 17.07
CA LEU A 106 6.18 14.48 18.40
C LEU A 106 6.01 15.96 18.73
N GLU A 107 5.55 16.25 19.93
CA GLU A 107 5.51 17.62 20.44
C GLU A 107 6.94 18.14 20.65
N PRO A 108 7.19 19.45 20.53
CA PRO A 108 8.54 20.02 20.71
C PRO A 108 9.19 19.65 22.04
N GLY A 109 8.39 19.50 23.11
CA GLY A 109 8.87 19.07 24.43
C GLY A 109 9.37 17.62 24.45
N GLU A 110 8.72 16.73 23.69
CA GLU A 110 9.15 15.33 23.57
C GLU A 110 10.46 15.24 22.79
N VAL A 111 10.58 16.01 21.69
CA VAL A 111 11.83 16.11 20.94
C VAL A 111 12.96 16.66 21.82
N GLY A 112 12.67 17.70 22.62
CA GLY A 112 13.62 18.24 23.59
C GLY A 112 14.08 17.20 24.61
N ALA A 113 13.16 16.41 25.17
CA ALA A 113 13.49 15.34 26.11
C ALA A 113 14.39 14.26 25.49
N MET A 114 14.15 13.88 24.23
CA MET A 114 14.99 12.94 23.50
C MET A 114 16.41 13.50 23.28
N VAL A 115 16.52 14.79 22.94
CA VAL A 115 17.81 15.46 22.76
C VAL A 115 18.60 15.52 24.08
N GLU A 116 17.95 15.85 25.19
CA GLU A 116 18.61 15.88 26.50
C GLU A 116 19.02 14.47 26.96
N ALA A 117 18.21 13.45 26.70
CA ALA A 117 18.59 12.05 26.96
C ALA A 117 19.85 11.65 26.17
N ALA A 118 19.95 12.07 24.90
CA ALA A 118 21.14 11.85 24.08
C ALA A 118 22.37 12.54 24.67
N LYS A 119 22.25 13.83 25.05
CA LYS A 119 23.34 14.62 25.64
C LYS A 119 23.82 14.05 26.98
N ASN A 120 22.91 13.51 27.78
CA ASN A 120 23.21 12.93 29.09
C ASN A 120 23.77 11.50 29.01
N GLY A 121 24.03 10.98 27.80
CA GLY A 121 24.57 9.63 27.60
C GLY A 121 23.59 8.51 27.95
N THR A 122 22.28 8.81 27.95
CA THR A 122 21.23 7.80 28.19
C THR A 122 21.02 6.92 26.95
N LEU A 123 21.34 7.43 25.76
CA LEU A 123 21.32 6.68 24.50
C LEU A 123 22.71 6.19 24.13
N ALA A 124 22.77 5.10 23.37
CA ALA A 124 24.03 4.66 22.76
C ALA A 124 24.52 5.71 21.73
N SER A 125 25.84 5.72 21.47
CA SER A 125 26.45 6.75 20.61
C SER A 125 25.91 6.74 19.17
N ASP A 126 25.56 5.57 18.65
CA ASP A 126 24.94 5.37 17.34
C ASP A 126 23.49 5.84 17.32
N GLU A 127 22.70 5.50 18.35
CA GLU A 127 21.33 6.00 18.50
C GLU A 127 21.28 7.53 18.59
N ALA A 128 22.20 8.14 19.35
CA ALA A 128 22.32 9.59 19.46
C ALA A 128 22.67 10.24 18.10
N ALA A 129 23.56 9.63 17.32
CA ALA A 129 23.90 10.08 15.98
C ALA A 129 22.71 9.96 15.02
N PHE A 130 22.01 8.83 15.03
CA PHE A 130 20.80 8.63 14.21
C PHE A 130 19.70 9.63 14.59
N LEU A 131 19.48 9.86 15.88
CA LEU A 131 18.51 10.84 16.36
C LEU A 131 18.87 12.23 15.82
N ALA A 132 20.12 12.67 16.00
CA ALA A 132 20.58 13.99 15.56
C ALA A 132 20.39 14.19 14.04
N LEU A 133 20.77 13.19 13.22
CA LEU A 133 20.60 13.25 11.78
C LEU A 133 19.11 13.27 11.38
N SER A 134 18.28 12.45 12.03
CA SER A 134 16.85 12.34 11.75
C SER A 134 16.10 13.63 12.05
N ILE A 135 16.34 14.24 13.23
CA ILE A 135 15.62 15.46 13.64
C ILE A 135 16.11 16.71 12.91
N THR A 136 17.37 16.73 12.47
CA THR A 136 17.97 17.89 11.79
C THR A 136 17.61 17.91 10.30
N TYR A 137 17.68 16.76 9.64
CA TYR A 137 17.56 16.67 8.17
C TYR A 137 16.30 15.94 7.70
N GLY A 138 15.56 15.30 8.60
CA GLY A 138 14.35 14.55 8.22
C GLY A 138 14.62 13.31 7.37
N LEU A 139 15.80 12.68 7.55
CA LEU A 139 16.21 11.52 6.75
C LEU A 139 15.26 10.33 6.98
N ARG A 140 15.00 9.59 5.91
CA ARG A 140 14.31 8.30 5.97
C ARG A 140 15.23 7.24 6.57
N CYS A 141 14.66 6.19 7.15
CA CYS A 141 15.45 5.06 7.67
C CYS A 141 16.40 4.46 6.63
N GLU A 142 15.96 4.36 5.36
CA GLU A 142 16.78 3.84 4.26
C GLU A 142 17.94 4.77 3.86
N GLU A 143 17.85 6.05 4.19
CA GLU A 143 18.91 7.04 3.96
C GLU A 143 19.89 7.02 5.13
N LEU A 144 19.40 6.90 6.38
CA LEU A 144 20.22 6.82 7.59
C LEU A 144 21.20 5.65 7.58
N ILE A 145 20.78 4.47 7.09
CA ILE A 145 21.67 3.29 7.00
C ILE A 145 22.79 3.42 5.95
N ARG A 146 22.77 4.48 5.13
CA ARG A 146 23.76 4.75 4.09
C ARG A 146 24.75 5.86 4.46
N VAL A 147 24.53 6.53 5.59
CA VAL A 147 25.43 7.54 6.17
C VAL A 147 26.50 6.82 6.99
#